data_AF-A0A0B4X266-F1
#
_entry.id   AF-A0A0B4X266-F1
#
_cell.length_a   1.000
_cell.length_b   1.000
_cell.length_c   1.000
_cell.angle_alpha   90.00
_cell.angle_beta   90.00
_cell.angle_gamma   90.00
#
_symmetry.space_group_name_H-M   'P 1'
#
loop_
_entity.id
_entity.type
_entity.pdbx_description
1 polymer ?
#
loop_
_entity_poly.entity_id
_entity_poly.type
_entity_poly.pdbx_seq_one_letter_code
_entity_poly.pdbx_strand_id
1 'polypeptide(L)'
;MSVRRLAEDQFQPAAFAFNDENAVWADKTIKKYPAGRQQSAVIPLLMRAQEQDGWVTRAAIEKVADMLDMAYIRVLEVATFYTQFQLGPVGTRAHVQVCGTTPCMLRGSEGLMKVCKSKIHDHPFERNAEGTLSWEEVECLGACVNAPMVMIGKDTYEDLTPERLEEIIDTFNAGNGASIKPGPQIDRHFSSPEGGPTTLLAPDPKPKASAKKAVGDAVSLPPSEAGRPKSGDAETNPALKTPHTAPKAAAKNVKAVEAAPLPAPAEKPAKAAAAPAVSKPALTDKNRPVGIEKPTAPDDLKLISGVGPKIEAILNELGIFTYAQVAGWKKAERDWVDGYLNFKGRIERDDWAKQAKALAKGGEAEYIKIFGKKPR
;
A
#
# COMPACT_ATOMS: atom_id res chain seq x y z
N MET A 1 0.01 10.21 -2.23
CA MET A 1 0.99 9.12 -2.42
C MET A 1 0.59 8.33 -3.65
N SER A 2 1.28 8.47 -4.78
CA SER A 2 0.80 7.97 -6.09
C SER A 2 1.18 6.52 -6.43
N VAL A 3 1.84 5.78 -5.53
CA VAL A 3 2.24 4.38 -5.78
C VAL A 3 2.06 3.56 -4.50
N ARG A 4 1.03 2.71 -4.43
CA ARG A 4 0.94 1.65 -3.42
C ARG A 4 2.04 0.62 -3.72
N ARG A 5 2.83 0.25 -2.72
CA ARG A 5 3.97 -0.67 -2.87
C ARG A 5 3.75 -1.89 -1.98
N LEU A 6 4.33 -3.02 -2.38
CA LEU A 6 4.47 -4.17 -1.52
C LEU A 6 5.30 -3.80 -0.29
N ALA A 7 5.00 -4.43 0.85
CA ALA A 7 5.84 -4.33 2.03
C ALA A 7 7.27 -4.76 1.75
N GLU A 8 8.20 -4.20 2.52
CA GLU A 8 9.63 -4.46 2.42
C GLU A 8 9.96 -5.95 2.50
N ASP A 9 11.08 -6.34 1.88
CA ASP A 9 11.51 -7.74 1.78
C ASP A 9 11.62 -8.44 3.15
N GLN A 10 11.91 -7.69 4.22
CA GLN A 10 11.96 -8.24 5.59
C GLN A 10 10.62 -8.79 6.10
N PHE A 11 9.49 -8.33 5.54
CA PHE A 11 8.15 -8.79 5.88
C PHE A 11 7.61 -9.84 4.91
N GLN A 12 8.22 -9.98 3.73
CA GLN A 12 7.74 -10.90 2.69
C GLN A 12 8.10 -12.36 3.05
N PRO A 13 7.14 -13.30 3.03
CA PRO A 13 7.47 -14.71 3.14
C PRO A 13 8.23 -15.19 1.89
N ALA A 14 9.05 -16.23 2.07
CA ALA A 14 9.82 -16.81 0.98
C ALA A 14 8.96 -17.58 -0.04
N ALA A 15 7.82 -18.12 0.40
CA ALA A 15 6.92 -18.92 -0.42
C ALA A 15 5.47 -18.79 0.06
N PHE A 16 4.53 -19.14 -0.83
CA PHE A 16 3.11 -19.21 -0.56
C PHE A 16 2.50 -20.44 -1.23
N ALA A 17 1.65 -21.14 -0.49
CA ALA A 17 0.78 -22.18 -1.01
C ALA A 17 -0.61 -22.02 -0.39
N PHE A 18 -1.65 -22.22 -1.18
CA PHE A 18 -2.98 -22.43 -0.62
C PHE A 18 -2.97 -23.71 0.21
N ASN A 19 -3.65 -23.68 1.37
CA ASN A 19 -3.96 -24.92 2.08
C ASN A 19 -4.88 -25.82 1.22
N ASP A 20 -5.02 -27.09 1.60
CA ASP A 20 -5.77 -28.09 0.83
C ASP A 20 -7.19 -27.64 0.45
N GLU A 21 -7.92 -27.06 1.40
CA GLU A 21 -9.28 -26.57 1.18
C GLU A 21 -9.30 -25.42 0.16
N ASN A 22 -8.40 -24.45 0.32
CA ASN A 22 -8.29 -23.29 -0.55
C ASN A 22 -7.77 -23.66 -1.93
N ALA A 23 -6.92 -24.68 -2.06
CA ALA A 23 -6.45 -25.18 -3.35
C ALA A 23 -7.62 -25.76 -4.15
N VAL A 24 -8.44 -26.62 -3.52
CA VAL A 24 -9.67 -27.17 -4.14
C VAL A 24 -10.66 -26.06 -4.49
N TRP A 25 -10.83 -25.07 -3.61
CA TRP A 25 -11.68 -23.91 -3.86
C TRP A 25 -11.17 -23.06 -5.03
N ALA A 26 -9.86 -22.87 -5.14
CA ALA A 26 -9.22 -22.10 -6.20
C ALA A 26 -9.46 -22.75 -7.56
N ASP A 27 -9.23 -24.05 -7.67
CA ASP A 27 -9.50 -24.82 -8.90
C ASP A 27 -10.97 -24.72 -9.32
N LYS A 28 -11.89 -24.83 -8.37
CA LYS A 28 -13.33 -24.67 -8.64
C LYS A 28 -13.67 -23.24 -9.07
N THR A 29 -13.00 -22.24 -8.49
CA THR A 29 -13.22 -20.82 -8.82
C THR A 29 -12.71 -20.49 -10.22
N ILE A 30 -11.54 -21.00 -10.61
CA ILE A 30 -11.01 -20.86 -11.97
C ILE A 30 -11.99 -21.43 -13.01
N LYS A 31 -12.59 -22.59 -12.72
CA LYS A 31 -13.58 -23.25 -13.59
C LYS A 31 -14.91 -22.49 -13.76
N LYS A 32 -15.16 -21.43 -12.98
CA LYS A 32 -16.33 -20.56 -13.20
C LYS A 32 -16.20 -19.70 -14.45
N TYR A 33 -14.97 -19.51 -14.95
CA TYR A 33 -14.69 -18.70 -16.12
C TYR A 33 -14.54 -19.57 -17.38
N PRO A 34 -14.92 -19.06 -18.56
CA PRO A 34 -14.76 -19.78 -19.82
C PRO A 34 -13.31 -20.20 -20.07
N ALA A 35 -13.12 -21.28 -20.84
CA ALA A 35 -11.79 -21.67 -21.30
C ALA A 35 -11.10 -20.52 -22.07
N GLY A 36 -9.83 -20.26 -21.77
CA GLY A 36 -9.07 -19.12 -22.29
C GLY A 36 -9.33 -17.79 -21.58
N ARG A 37 -10.21 -17.75 -20.58
CA ARG A 37 -10.54 -16.55 -19.78
C ARG A 37 -10.31 -16.75 -18.27
N GLN A 38 -9.48 -17.73 -17.90
CA GLN A 38 -9.16 -18.07 -16.50
C GLN A 38 -8.55 -16.90 -15.74
N GLN A 39 -7.85 -15.97 -16.41
CA GLN A 39 -7.26 -14.77 -15.83
C GLN A 39 -8.30 -13.91 -15.05
N SER A 40 -9.58 -14.00 -15.39
CA SER A 40 -10.66 -13.32 -14.66
C SER A 40 -10.83 -13.80 -13.20
N ALA A 41 -10.22 -14.94 -12.83
CA ALA A 41 -10.18 -15.43 -11.45
C ALA A 41 -9.13 -14.73 -10.58
N VAL A 42 -8.32 -13.81 -11.11
CA VAL A 42 -7.21 -13.18 -10.37
C VAL A 42 -7.67 -12.48 -9.07
N ILE A 43 -8.75 -11.70 -9.11
CA ILE A 43 -9.25 -10.98 -7.94
C ILE A 43 -9.72 -11.96 -6.84
N PRO A 44 -10.64 -12.91 -7.10
CA PRO A 44 -11.08 -13.82 -6.05
C PRO A 44 -9.96 -14.70 -5.50
N LEU A 45 -8.98 -15.10 -6.32
CA LEU A 45 -7.81 -15.86 -5.83
C LEU A 45 -6.93 -15.01 -4.91
N LEU A 46 -6.64 -13.76 -5.26
CA LEU A 46 -5.89 -12.85 -4.39
C LEU A 46 -6.65 -12.55 -3.08
N MET A 47 -7.97 -12.37 -3.14
CA MET A 47 -8.79 -12.17 -1.94
C MET A 47 -8.71 -13.40 -1.02
N ARG A 48 -8.76 -14.60 -1.61
CA ARG A 48 -8.63 -15.85 -0.84
C ARG A 48 -7.23 -16.02 -0.24
N ALA A 49 -6.18 -15.64 -0.97
CA ALA A 49 -4.82 -15.66 -0.44
C ALA A 49 -4.67 -14.70 0.74
N GLN A 50 -5.25 -13.50 0.62
CA GLN A 50 -5.32 -12.53 1.72
C GLN A 50 -6.11 -13.05 2.92
N GLU A 51 -7.21 -13.77 2.72
CA GLU A 51 -7.95 -14.39 3.83
C GLU A 51 -7.09 -15.43 4.58
N GLN A 52 -6.24 -16.16 3.87
CA GLN A 52 -5.39 -17.19 4.47
C GLN A 52 -4.22 -16.60 5.26
N ASP A 53 -3.56 -15.58 4.71
CA ASP A 53 -2.31 -15.03 5.25
C ASP A 53 -2.50 -13.67 5.96
N GLY A 54 -3.69 -13.08 5.90
CA GLY A 54 -4.06 -11.76 6.42
C GLY A 54 -3.80 -10.60 5.45
N TRP A 55 -2.96 -10.78 4.43
CA TRP A 55 -2.56 -9.76 3.46
C TRP A 55 -2.03 -10.40 2.16
N VAL A 56 -1.93 -9.63 1.08
CA VAL A 56 -1.42 -10.09 -0.22
C VAL A 56 0.10 -9.93 -0.28
N THR A 57 0.80 -11.07 -0.22
CA THR A 57 2.27 -11.15 -0.27
C THR A 57 2.79 -11.22 -1.70
N ARG A 58 4.08 -10.93 -1.91
CA ARG A 58 4.74 -11.16 -3.21
C ARG A 58 4.62 -12.62 -3.65
N ALA A 59 4.87 -13.55 -2.74
CA ALA A 59 4.79 -14.97 -3.02
C ALA A 59 3.36 -15.40 -3.42
N ALA A 60 2.32 -14.83 -2.80
CA ALA A 60 0.93 -15.07 -3.19
C ALA A 60 0.63 -14.53 -4.60
N ILE A 61 1.13 -13.34 -4.94
CA ILE A 61 0.99 -12.75 -6.28
C ILE A 61 1.62 -13.66 -7.34
N GLU A 62 2.86 -14.10 -7.11
CA GLU A 62 3.60 -14.98 -8.03
C GLU A 62 2.88 -16.33 -8.17
N LYS A 63 2.42 -16.93 -7.06
CA LYS A 63 1.67 -18.18 -7.08
C LYS A 63 0.36 -18.08 -7.86
N VAL A 64 -0.42 -17.02 -7.64
CA VAL A 64 -1.68 -16.80 -8.37
C VAL A 64 -1.41 -16.54 -9.85
N ALA A 65 -0.32 -15.86 -10.19
CA ALA A 65 0.08 -15.64 -11.56
C ALA A 65 0.44 -16.96 -12.27
N ASP A 66 1.21 -17.83 -11.63
CA ASP A 66 1.53 -19.17 -12.13
C ASP A 66 0.26 -20.01 -12.35
N MET A 67 -0.69 -19.99 -11.39
CA MET A 67 -1.95 -20.73 -11.48
C MET A 67 -2.84 -20.30 -12.65
N LEU A 68 -2.74 -19.03 -13.06
CA LEU A 68 -3.58 -18.45 -14.10
C LEU A 68 -2.85 -18.28 -15.44
N ASP A 69 -1.60 -18.73 -15.55
CA ASP A 69 -0.72 -18.48 -16.69
C ASP A 69 -0.69 -16.99 -17.06
N MET A 70 -0.40 -16.15 -16.05
CA MET A 70 -0.33 -14.70 -16.18
C MET A 70 1.10 -14.21 -15.92
N ALA A 71 1.52 -13.17 -16.65
CA ALA A 71 2.74 -12.45 -16.30
C ALA A 71 2.59 -11.80 -14.91
N TYR A 72 3.61 -11.93 -14.06
CA TYR A 72 3.58 -11.47 -12.66
C TYR A 72 3.20 -9.99 -12.52
N ILE A 73 3.69 -9.16 -13.45
CA ILE A 73 3.35 -7.73 -13.48
C ILE A 73 1.85 -7.46 -13.62
N ARG A 74 1.09 -8.31 -14.33
CA ARG A 74 -0.37 -8.12 -14.48
C ARG A 74 -1.09 -8.36 -13.16
N VAL A 75 -0.66 -9.35 -12.39
CA VAL A 75 -1.24 -9.64 -11.06
C VAL A 75 -0.83 -8.55 -10.06
N LEU A 76 0.42 -8.06 -10.15
CA LEU A 76 0.89 -6.93 -9.34
C LEU A 76 0.11 -5.63 -9.64
N GLU A 77 -0.18 -5.34 -10.91
CA GLU A 77 -1.04 -4.22 -11.30
C GLU A 77 -2.43 -4.31 -10.66
N VAL A 78 -3.06 -5.50 -10.68
CA VAL A 78 -4.35 -5.73 -10.01
C VAL A 78 -4.22 -5.51 -8.50
N ALA A 79 -3.22 -6.12 -7.85
CA ALA A 79 -3.01 -6.02 -6.41
C ALA A 79 -2.75 -4.58 -5.95
N THR A 80 -2.06 -3.78 -6.77
CA THR A 80 -1.75 -2.38 -6.46
C THR A 80 -2.86 -1.40 -6.82
N PHE A 81 -3.72 -1.75 -7.78
CA PHE A 81 -4.85 -0.93 -8.20
C PHE A 81 -6.00 -0.97 -7.20
N TYR A 82 -6.39 -2.16 -6.73
CA TYR A 82 -7.51 -2.30 -5.81
C TYR A 82 -7.07 -2.11 -4.35
N THR A 83 -7.65 -1.12 -3.67
CA THR A 83 -7.31 -0.77 -2.28
C THR A 83 -7.61 -1.87 -1.27
N GLN A 84 -8.59 -2.73 -1.56
CA GLN A 84 -8.99 -3.86 -0.71
C GLN A 84 -7.87 -4.89 -0.48
N PHE A 85 -6.89 -4.96 -1.39
CA PHE A 85 -5.71 -5.78 -1.18
C PHE A 85 -4.74 -5.06 -0.26
N GLN A 86 -4.53 -5.64 0.91
CA GLN A 86 -3.55 -5.20 1.88
C GLN A 86 -2.17 -5.67 1.41
N LEU A 87 -1.32 -4.72 1.04
CA LEU A 87 0.01 -5.01 0.50
C LEU A 87 1.11 -5.04 1.56
N GLY A 88 0.73 -4.91 2.83
CA GLY A 88 1.59 -5.05 3.99
C GLY A 88 0.88 -5.75 5.15
N PRO A 89 1.63 -6.17 6.17
CA PRO A 89 1.07 -6.87 7.32
C PRO A 89 0.04 -5.99 8.06
N VAL A 90 -1.16 -6.53 8.27
CA VAL A 90 -2.22 -5.92 9.10
C VAL A 90 -2.37 -6.66 10.44
N GLY A 91 -3.20 -6.14 11.34
CA GLY A 91 -3.47 -6.75 12.63
C GLY A 91 -4.01 -8.17 12.49
N THR A 92 -3.42 -9.10 13.25
CA THR A 92 -3.79 -10.53 13.18
C THR A 92 -5.17 -10.86 13.76
N ARG A 93 -5.75 -9.97 14.57
CA ARG A 93 -7.10 -10.13 15.14
C ARG A 93 -8.12 -9.21 14.48
N ALA A 94 -7.73 -7.98 14.19
CA ALA A 94 -8.59 -7.02 13.50
C ALA A 94 -7.79 -6.01 12.68
N HIS A 95 -8.30 -5.73 11.48
CA HIS A 95 -7.96 -4.55 10.69
C HIS A 95 -9.20 -3.68 10.56
N VAL A 96 -9.24 -2.56 11.29
CA VAL A 96 -10.41 -1.68 11.40
C VAL A 96 -10.39 -0.64 10.28
N GLN A 97 -11.36 -0.73 9.37
CA GLN A 97 -11.53 0.21 8.27
C GLN A 97 -12.65 1.20 8.61
N VAL A 98 -12.30 2.45 8.91
CA VAL A 98 -13.25 3.49 9.34
C VAL A 98 -13.69 4.32 8.15
N CYS A 99 -14.99 4.42 7.89
CA CYS A 99 -15.52 5.29 6.83
C CYS A 99 -15.35 6.77 7.17
N GLY A 100 -14.53 7.49 6.40
CA GLY A 100 -14.28 8.93 6.56
C GLY A 100 -15.19 9.84 5.73
N THR A 101 -16.02 9.29 4.85
CA THR A 101 -16.80 10.10 3.89
C THR A 101 -17.93 10.90 4.54
N THR A 102 -18.40 11.92 3.82
CA THR A 102 -19.32 12.97 4.32
C THR A 102 -20.50 12.46 5.15
N PRO A 103 -21.27 11.41 4.75
CA PRO A 103 -22.38 10.95 5.59
C PRO A 103 -21.93 10.41 6.97
N CYS A 104 -20.82 9.67 7.02
CA CYS A 104 -20.23 9.20 8.27
C CYS A 104 -19.60 10.33 9.07
N MET A 105 -18.93 11.27 8.40
CA MET A 105 -18.38 12.48 9.02
C MET A 105 -19.48 13.31 9.72
N LEU A 106 -20.60 13.57 9.04
CA LEU A 106 -21.76 14.28 9.59
C LEU A 106 -22.38 13.56 10.80
N ARG A 107 -22.20 12.24 10.87
CA ARG A 107 -22.66 11.37 11.96
C ARG A 107 -21.59 11.10 13.02
N GLY A 108 -20.43 11.76 12.94
CA GLY A 108 -19.40 11.72 13.98
C GLY A 108 -18.29 10.67 13.79
N SER A 109 -17.99 10.22 12.57
CA SER A 109 -16.91 9.24 12.33
C SER A 109 -15.52 9.72 12.76
N GLU A 110 -15.29 11.03 12.88
CA GLU A 110 -14.04 11.56 13.47
C GLU A 110 -13.83 11.10 14.92
N GLY A 111 -14.92 10.90 15.68
CA GLY A 111 -14.88 10.30 17.01
C GLY A 111 -14.38 8.86 16.96
N LEU A 112 -14.81 8.09 15.96
CA LEU A 112 -14.35 6.71 15.74
C LEU A 112 -12.86 6.68 15.40
N MET A 113 -12.38 7.60 14.54
CA MET A 113 -10.96 7.71 14.22
C MET A 113 -10.11 8.05 15.45
N LYS A 114 -10.61 8.90 16.36
CA LYS A 114 -9.91 9.21 17.63
C LYS A 114 -9.76 7.97 18.50
N VAL A 115 -10.78 7.10 18.56
CA VAL A 115 -10.70 5.82 19.28
C VAL A 115 -9.66 4.91 18.63
N CYS A 116 -9.65 4.78 17.30
CA CYS A 116 -8.62 3.99 16.61
C CYS A 116 -7.20 4.52 16.89
N LYS A 117 -7.01 5.84 16.88
CA LYS A 117 -5.71 6.46 17.21
C LYS A 117 -5.23 6.14 18.62
N SER A 118 -6.13 6.19 19.60
CA SER A 118 -5.76 5.96 21.00
C SER A 118 -5.58 4.47 21.35
N LYS A 119 -6.41 3.59 20.79
CA LYS A 119 -6.41 2.15 21.11
C LYS A 119 -5.47 1.30 20.26
N ILE A 120 -5.22 1.71 19.01
CA ILE A 120 -4.50 0.89 18.04
C ILE A 120 -3.14 1.52 17.75
N HIS A 121 -3.14 2.68 17.07
CA HIS A 121 -1.92 3.40 16.72
C HIS A 121 -2.26 4.82 16.21
N ASP A 122 -1.44 5.84 16.47
CA ASP A 122 -1.72 7.21 16.00
C ASP A 122 -1.73 7.33 14.46
N HIS A 123 -0.85 6.57 13.81
CA HIS A 123 -0.73 6.53 12.36
C HIS A 123 -1.57 5.39 11.74
N PRO A 124 -2.43 5.69 10.74
CA PRO A 124 -3.11 4.66 9.95
C PRO A 124 -2.12 3.70 9.29
N PHE A 125 -2.58 2.47 8.98
CA PHE A 125 -1.82 1.36 8.41
C PHE A 125 -0.76 0.73 9.33
N GLU A 126 -0.44 1.36 10.46
CA GLU A 126 0.47 0.79 11.44
C GLU A 126 -0.27 -0.17 12.37
N ARG A 127 0.45 -1.20 12.82
CA ARG A 127 -0.07 -2.18 13.79
C ARG A 127 0.24 -1.69 15.21
N ASN A 128 -0.60 -2.08 16.16
CA ASN A 128 -0.28 -1.92 17.58
C ASN A 128 0.98 -2.72 17.97
N ALA A 129 1.49 -2.48 19.18
CA ALA A 129 2.73 -3.11 19.67
C ALA A 129 2.69 -4.64 19.64
N GLU A 130 1.53 -5.24 19.90
CA GLU A 130 1.32 -6.68 19.89
C GLU A 130 1.15 -7.27 18.48
N GLY A 131 0.97 -6.42 17.45
CA GLY A 131 0.71 -6.85 16.06
C GLY A 131 -0.68 -7.47 15.85
N THR A 132 -1.61 -7.27 16.79
CA THR A 132 -2.96 -7.85 16.79
C THR A 132 -3.99 -6.95 16.13
N LEU A 133 -3.78 -5.64 16.14
CA LEU A 133 -4.70 -4.63 15.63
C LEU A 133 -3.99 -3.72 14.65
N SER A 134 -4.70 -3.28 13.61
CA SER A 134 -4.35 -2.11 12.80
C SER A 134 -5.62 -1.40 12.36
N TRP A 135 -5.48 -0.17 11.86
CA TRP A 135 -6.63 0.56 11.32
C TRP A 135 -6.26 1.40 10.12
N GLU A 136 -7.24 1.74 9.32
CA GLU A 136 -7.13 2.73 8.24
C GLU A 136 -8.41 3.54 8.13
N GLU A 137 -8.28 4.76 7.60
CA GLU A 137 -9.42 5.51 7.09
C GLU A 137 -9.69 5.07 5.65
N VAL A 138 -10.94 4.76 5.35
CA VAL A 138 -11.40 4.36 4.03
C VAL A 138 -12.53 5.26 3.54
N GLU A 139 -12.78 5.15 2.23
CA GLU A 139 -13.90 5.80 1.57
C GLU A 139 -15.24 5.12 1.91
N CYS A 140 -16.29 5.46 1.17
CA CYS A 140 -17.63 4.94 1.40
C CYS A 140 -17.70 3.40 1.30
N LEU A 141 -18.16 2.76 2.37
CA LEU A 141 -18.37 1.32 2.49
C LEU A 141 -19.82 0.88 2.19
N GLY A 142 -20.68 1.80 1.72
CA GLY A 142 -22.03 1.47 1.25
C GLY A 142 -23.12 1.33 2.32
N ALA A 143 -22.83 1.62 3.60
CA ALA A 143 -23.79 1.54 4.71
C ALA A 143 -24.21 2.95 5.23
N CYS A 144 -24.48 3.88 4.32
CA CYS A 144 -24.68 5.30 4.67
C CYS A 144 -25.88 5.56 5.60
N VAL A 145 -26.96 4.78 5.49
CA VAL A 145 -28.13 4.89 6.39
C VAL A 145 -27.83 4.37 7.79
N ASN A 146 -26.71 3.65 7.96
CA ASN A 146 -26.19 3.12 9.20
C ASN A 146 -24.90 3.79 9.68
N ALA A 147 -24.72 5.04 9.29
CA ALA A 147 -23.62 5.86 9.72
C ALA A 147 -23.71 6.31 11.19
N PRO A 148 -22.58 6.37 11.92
CA PRO A 148 -21.23 6.08 11.45
C PRO A 148 -20.89 4.59 11.61
N MET A 149 -19.95 4.08 10.80
CA MET A 149 -19.68 2.64 10.73
C MET A 149 -18.21 2.32 10.44
N VAL A 150 -17.82 1.09 10.75
CA VAL A 150 -16.52 0.50 10.38
C VAL A 150 -16.73 -0.85 9.71
N MET A 151 -15.71 -1.33 9.01
CA MET A 151 -15.62 -2.72 8.54
C MET A 151 -14.41 -3.39 9.20
N ILE A 152 -14.62 -4.62 9.70
CA ILE A 152 -13.55 -5.47 10.21
C ILE A 152 -13.66 -6.82 9.49
N GLY A 153 -12.60 -7.21 8.77
CA GLY A 153 -12.67 -8.36 7.88
C GLY A 153 -13.68 -8.12 6.75
N LYS A 154 -14.75 -8.91 6.71
CA LYS A 154 -15.84 -8.80 5.73
C LYS A 154 -17.12 -8.20 6.31
N ASP A 155 -17.14 -7.96 7.61
CA ASP A 155 -18.34 -7.63 8.37
C ASP A 155 -18.39 -6.14 8.67
N THR A 156 -19.58 -5.56 8.52
CA THR A 156 -19.86 -4.16 8.89
C THR A 156 -20.32 -4.09 10.34
N TYR A 157 -19.89 -3.05 11.05
CA TYR A 157 -20.36 -2.70 12.39
C TYR A 157 -20.82 -1.26 12.33
N GLU A 158 -22.10 -1.05 12.60
CA GLU A 158 -22.84 0.13 12.16
C GLU A 158 -23.51 0.84 13.34
N ASP A 159 -23.98 2.07 13.13
CA ASP A 159 -24.61 2.91 14.18
C ASP A 159 -23.74 3.09 15.41
N LEU A 160 -22.44 3.27 15.16
CA LEU A 160 -21.45 3.26 16.22
C LEU A 160 -21.42 4.59 17.00
N THR A 161 -21.22 4.47 18.30
CA THR A 161 -20.67 5.54 19.12
C THR A 161 -19.18 5.26 19.37
N PRO A 162 -18.37 6.27 19.77
CA PRO A 162 -16.98 6.05 20.17
C PRO A 162 -16.83 4.95 21.24
N GLU A 163 -17.69 4.96 22.25
CA GLU A 163 -17.68 3.99 23.35
C GLU A 163 -17.98 2.58 22.83
N ARG A 164 -18.98 2.46 21.94
CA ARG A 164 -19.32 1.16 21.37
C ARG A 164 -18.20 0.61 20.49
N LEU A 165 -17.53 1.46 19.70
CA LEU A 165 -16.36 1.04 18.93
C LEU A 165 -15.21 0.62 19.86
N GLU A 166 -15.02 1.30 20.98
CA GLU A 166 -14.02 0.95 21.99
C GLU A 166 -14.21 -0.49 22.49
N GLU A 167 -15.44 -0.83 22.88
CA GLU A 167 -15.82 -2.19 23.31
C GLU A 167 -15.59 -3.23 22.22
N ILE A 168 -15.91 -2.90 20.97
CA ILE A 168 -15.69 -3.78 19.82
C ILE A 168 -14.19 -4.03 19.65
N ILE A 169 -13.37 -2.98 19.63
CA ILE A 169 -11.91 -3.11 19.48
C ILE A 169 -11.32 -3.95 20.61
N ASP A 170 -11.72 -3.71 21.86
CA ASP A 170 -11.24 -4.48 23.01
C ASP A 170 -11.65 -5.96 22.92
N THR A 171 -12.88 -6.24 22.45
CA THR A 171 -13.38 -7.61 22.24
C THR A 171 -12.61 -8.34 21.14
N PHE A 172 -12.34 -7.67 20.02
CA PHE A 172 -11.49 -8.20 18.96
C PHE A 172 -10.06 -8.43 19.46
N ASN A 173 -9.52 -7.48 20.21
CA ASN A 173 -8.19 -7.62 20.78
C ASN A 173 -8.12 -8.77 21.78
N ALA A 174 -9.17 -9.05 22.55
CA ALA A 174 -9.25 -10.21 23.43
C ALA A 174 -9.36 -11.56 22.66
N GLY A 175 -9.50 -11.53 21.33
CA GLY A 175 -9.67 -12.71 20.49
C GLY A 175 -11.11 -13.24 20.47
N ASN A 176 -12.08 -12.44 20.90
CA ASN A 176 -13.49 -12.81 20.97
C ASN A 176 -14.36 -12.01 19.98
N GLY A 177 -13.77 -11.47 18.91
CA GLY A 177 -14.47 -10.62 17.94
C GLY A 177 -15.74 -11.25 17.35
N ALA A 178 -15.74 -12.57 17.16
CA ALA A 178 -16.88 -13.33 16.66
C ALA A 178 -18.14 -13.27 17.54
N SER A 179 -18.02 -12.85 18.82
CA SER A 179 -19.19 -12.65 19.68
C SER A 179 -19.95 -11.36 19.37
N ILE A 180 -19.34 -10.41 18.65
CA ILE A 180 -20.01 -9.18 18.24
C ILE A 180 -20.81 -9.47 16.97
N LYS A 181 -22.13 -9.23 17.03
CA LYS A 181 -23.00 -9.40 15.87
C LYS A 181 -22.73 -8.33 14.82
N PRO A 182 -22.46 -8.69 13.55
CA PRO A 182 -22.38 -7.73 12.45
C PRO A 182 -23.70 -6.98 12.19
N GLY A 183 -23.58 -5.76 11.67
CA GLY A 183 -24.68 -4.84 11.35
C GLY A 183 -24.88 -3.73 12.38
N PRO A 184 -26.10 -3.17 12.46
CA PRO A 184 -26.47 -2.13 13.43
C PRO A 184 -26.18 -2.55 14.87
N GLN A 185 -25.52 -1.67 15.64
CA GLN A 185 -25.25 -1.88 17.06
C GLN A 185 -26.32 -1.27 17.98
N ILE A 186 -27.46 -0.87 17.40
CA ILE A 186 -28.63 -0.31 18.10
C ILE A 186 -29.88 -1.16 17.81
N ASP A 187 -30.98 -0.87 18.50
CA ASP A 187 -32.26 -1.59 18.34
C ASP A 187 -33.00 -1.18 17.05
N ARG A 188 -32.43 -1.57 15.91
CA ARG A 188 -33.09 -1.51 14.62
C ARG A 188 -32.71 -2.68 13.74
N HIS A 189 -33.62 -3.02 12.83
CA HIS A 189 -33.41 -4.10 11.89
C HIS A 189 -32.82 -3.57 10.58
N PHE A 190 -31.54 -3.87 10.33
CA PHE A 190 -30.81 -3.43 9.14
C PHE A 190 -31.00 -1.91 8.91
N SER A 191 -31.63 -1.51 7.81
CA SER A 191 -31.89 -0.12 7.42
C SER A 191 -33.25 0.43 7.85
N SER A 192 -34.01 -0.29 8.68
CA SER A 192 -35.28 0.19 9.22
C SER A 192 -35.06 1.49 10.02
N PRO A 193 -36.02 2.43 10.00
CA PRO A 193 -35.99 3.57 10.91
C PRO A 193 -35.83 3.13 12.36
N GLU A 194 -35.10 3.93 13.12
CA GLU A 194 -35.01 3.79 14.57
C GLU A 194 -36.41 3.96 15.19
N GLY A 195 -36.77 3.06 16.12
CA GLY A 195 -38.12 3.00 16.68
C GLY A 195 -39.11 2.15 15.87
N GLY A 196 -38.67 1.51 14.78
CA GLY A 196 -39.43 0.49 14.06
C GLY A 196 -39.76 0.86 12.61
N PRO A 197 -40.29 -0.10 11.83
CA PRO A 197 -40.63 0.11 10.43
C PRO A 197 -41.79 1.10 10.32
N THR A 198 -41.67 2.08 9.40
CA THR A 198 -42.76 3.01 9.03
C THR A 198 -43.45 2.62 7.73
N THR A 199 -42.90 1.63 7.03
CA THR A 199 -43.39 1.06 5.77
C THR A 199 -43.27 -0.46 5.83
N LEU A 200 -43.86 -1.18 4.86
CA LEU A 200 -43.90 -2.65 4.87
C LEU A 200 -44.54 -3.22 6.16
N LEU A 201 -45.59 -2.54 6.65
CA LEU A 201 -46.31 -2.90 7.89
C LEU A 201 -47.26 -4.09 7.70
N ALA A 202 -47.58 -4.41 6.45
CA ALA A 202 -48.38 -5.58 6.15
C ALA A 202 -47.58 -6.84 6.51
N PRO A 203 -48.24 -7.92 6.98
CA PRO A 203 -47.55 -9.18 7.21
C PRO A 203 -46.86 -9.63 5.93
N ASP A 204 -45.66 -10.20 6.08
CA ASP A 204 -44.91 -10.72 4.94
C ASP A 204 -45.83 -11.60 4.09
N PRO A 205 -45.87 -11.38 2.76
CA PRO A 205 -46.57 -12.31 1.90
C PRO A 205 -45.97 -13.68 2.16
N LYS A 206 -46.79 -14.64 2.64
CA LYS A 206 -46.35 -16.01 2.92
C LYS A 206 -45.40 -16.42 1.81
N PRO A 207 -44.14 -16.78 2.11
CA PRO A 207 -43.20 -17.12 1.06
C PRO A 207 -43.87 -18.15 0.19
N LYS A 208 -44.14 -17.81 -1.09
CA LYS A 208 -44.58 -18.80 -2.07
C LYS A 208 -43.55 -19.90 -1.94
N ALA A 209 -43.99 -21.12 -1.65
CA ALA A 209 -43.11 -22.27 -1.54
C ALA A 209 -42.27 -22.32 -2.82
N SER A 210 -41.07 -21.75 -2.77
CA SER A 210 -40.11 -21.91 -3.82
C SER A 210 -39.83 -23.40 -3.82
N ALA A 211 -39.94 -24.03 -4.98
CA ALA A 211 -39.47 -25.39 -5.16
C ALA A 211 -38.13 -25.47 -4.42
N LYS A 212 -37.99 -26.42 -3.48
CA LYS A 212 -36.75 -26.67 -2.76
C LYS A 212 -35.68 -26.95 -3.81
N LYS A 213 -35.07 -25.89 -4.34
CA LYS A 213 -33.74 -25.96 -4.92
C LYS A 213 -32.94 -26.42 -3.73
N ALA A 214 -32.36 -27.62 -3.85
CA ALA A 214 -31.44 -28.13 -2.86
C ALA A 214 -30.57 -26.95 -2.45
N VAL A 215 -30.68 -26.57 -1.17
CA VAL A 215 -29.75 -25.66 -0.55
C VAL A 215 -28.46 -26.47 -0.58
N GLY A 216 -27.77 -26.46 -1.73
CA GLY A 216 -26.36 -26.76 -1.76
C GLY A 216 -25.80 -25.76 -0.79
N ASP A 217 -25.29 -26.29 0.32
CA ASP A 217 -24.95 -25.58 1.53
C ASP A 217 -24.62 -24.13 1.19
N ALA A 218 -25.53 -23.23 1.54
CA ALA A 218 -25.15 -21.85 1.68
C ALA A 218 -24.05 -21.94 2.72
N VAL A 219 -22.80 -21.91 2.25
CA VAL A 219 -21.62 -21.88 3.11
C VAL A 219 -21.81 -20.57 3.85
N SER A 220 -22.45 -20.68 5.01
CA SER A 220 -22.39 -19.71 6.08
C SER A 220 -20.92 -19.69 6.41
N LEU A 221 -20.16 -18.88 5.66
CA LEU A 221 -18.82 -18.53 6.03
C LEU A 221 -18.98 -17.91 7.42
N PRO A 222 -18.44 -18.52 8.48
CA PRO A 222 -18.41 -17.86 9.77
C PRO A 222 -17.79 -16.46 9.58
N PRO A 223 -18.18 -15.46 10.40
CA PRO A 223 -17.51 -14.16 10.44
C PRO A 223 -16.01 -14.39 10.38
N SER A 224 -15.32 -13.73 9.45
CA SER A 224 -14.00 -14.18 8.98
C SER A 224 -13.11 -14.61 10.14
N GLU A 225 -12.90 -15.92 10.29
CA GLU A 225 -11.89 -16.50 11.16
C GLU A 225 -10.54 -16.08 10.58
N ALA A 226 -10.14 -14.83 10.82
CA ALA A 226 -8.83 -14.28 10.48
C ALA A 226 -7.75 -14.85 11.40
N GLY A 227 -7.79 -16.17 11.61
CA GLY A 227 -6.80 -16.98 12.28
C GLY A 227 -6.32 -18.05 11.30
N ARG A 228 -5.01 -18.08 11.07
CA ARG A 228 -4.32 -19.04 10.20
C ARG A 228 -4.86 -20.48 10.39
N PRO A 229 -5.53 -21.09 9.40
CA PRO A 229 -5.89 -22.50 9.47
C PRO A 229 -4.62 -23.38 9.43
N LYS A 230 -4.62 -24.50 10.17
CA LYS A 230 -3.50 -25.45 10.19
C LYS A 230 -3.47 -26.24 8.87
N SER A 231 -2.38 -26.16 8.11
CA SER A 231 -2.12 -27.00 6.93
C SER A 231 -1.06 -28.07 7.20
N GLY A 232 -1.11 -29.17 6.45
CA GLY A 232 -0.30 -30.38 6.65
C GLY A 232 0.97 -30.49 5.80
N ASP A 233 1.25 -29.50 4.94
CA ASP A 233 2.41 -29.56 4.04
C ASP A 233 3.74 -29.25 4.74
N ALA A 234 4.81 -29.92 4.31
CA ALA A 234 6.15 -29.75 4.87
C ALA A 234 6.67 -28.29 4.81
N GLU A 235 6.19 -27.53 3.83
CA GLU A 235 6.50 -26.11 3.60
C GLU A 235 5.67 -25.15 4.48
N THR A 236 4.64 -25.68 5.16
CA THR A 236 3.72 -24.93 6.04
C THR A 236 3.84 -25.31 7.52
N ASN A 237 4.83 -26.14 7.85
CA ASN A 237 5.05 -26.66 9.19
C ASN A 237 5.23 -25.53 10.23
N PRO A 238 4.44 -25.49 11.33
CA PRO A 238 4.57 -24.49 12.39
C PRO A 238 5.93 -24.51 13.13
N ALA A 239 6.77 -25.53 12.92
CA ALA A 239 8.14 -25.60 13.42
C ALA A 239 9.16 -24.81 12.57
N LEU A 240 8.79 -24.31 11.38
CA LEU A 240 9.64 -23.47 10.56
C LEU A 240 9.74 -22.07 11.17
N LYS A 241 10.95 -21.68 11.58
CA LYS A 241 11.22 -20.36 12.15
C LYS A 241 11.13 -19.28 11.07
N THR A 242 9.98 -18.65 10.98
CA THR A 242 9.79 -17.39 10.23
C THR A 242 10.08 -16.20 11.15
N PRO A 243 10.42 -15.01 10.61
CA PRO A 243 10.56 -13.79 11.41
C PRO A 243 9.31 -13.44 12.24
N HIS A 244 8.14 -13.97 11.84
CA HIS A 244 6.85 -13.84 12.54
C HIS A 244 6.73 -14.73 13.79
N THR A 245 7.47 -15.84 13.91
CA THR A 245 7.28 -16.85 14.97
C THR A 245 8.42 -16.94 15.99
N ALA A 246 9.52 -16.18 15.80
CA ALA A 246 10.66 -16.18 16.73
C ALA A 246 11.35 -14.80 16.84
N PRO A 247 11.02 -13.98 17.86
CA PRO A 247 11.63 -12.66 18.08
C PRO A 247 13.17 -12.69 18.22
N LYS A 248 13.72 -13.79 18.75
CA LYS A 248 15.18 -13.99 18.88
C LYS A 248 15.87 -14.33 17.54
N ALA A 249 15.15 -14.81 16.53
CA ALA A 249 15.71 -15.04 15.19
C ALA A 249 15.77 -13.72 14.39
N ALA A 250 14.76 -12.85 14.56
CA ALA A 250 14.79 -11.47 14.06
C ALA A 250 15.98 -10.69 14.67
N ALA A 251 16.20 -10.77 15.99
CA ALA A 251 17.34 -10.11 16.65
C ALA A 251 18.72 -10.70 16.26
N LYS A 252 18.80 -11.99 15.93
CA LYS A 252 20.04 -12.61 15.40
C LYS A 252 20.34 -12.19 13.96
N ASN A 253 19.32 -11.94 13.13
CA ASN A 253 19.52 -11.39 11.79
C ASN A 253 19.93 -9.92 11.83
N VAL A 254 19.38 -9.12 12.75
CA VAL A 254 19.83 -7.72 12.97
C VAL A 254 21.32 -7.69 13.36
N LYS A 255 21.75 -8.55 14.29
CA LYS A 255 23.18 -8.64 14.68
C LYS A 255 24.10 -9.25 13.62
N ALA A 256 23.60 -10.15 12.76
CA ALA A 256 24.39 -10.72 11.66
C ALA A 256 24.60 -9.71 10.52
N VAL A 257 23.65 -8.78 10.30
CA VAL A 257 23.77 -7.69 9.32
C VAL A 257 24.67 -6.56 9.82
N GLU A 258 24.72 -6.30 11.14
CA GLU A 258 25.69 -5.38 11.75
C GLU A 258 27.12 -5.95 11.81
N ALA A 259 27.28 -7.28 11.77
CA ALA A 259 28.59 -7.96 11.92
C ALA A 259 29.17 -8.54 10.63
N ALA A 260 28.49 -8.47 9.48
CA ALA A 260 28.98 -9.01 8.22
C ALA A 260 29.56 -7.89 7.32
N PRO A 261 30.89 -7.89 7.02
CA PRO A 261 31.41 -7.09 5.93
C PRO A 261 30.83 -7.59 4.61
N LEU A 262 30.43 -6.65 3.75
CA LEU A 262 29.99 -6.92 2.37
C LEU A 262 30.99 -7.86 1.66
N PRO A 263 30.57 -9.03 1.13
CA PRO A 263 31.48 -9.87 0.38
C PRO A 263 31.81 -9.21 -0.97
N ALA A 264 33.10 -9.18 -1.29
CA ALA A 264 33.63 -8.77 -2.58
C ALA A 264 33.14 -9.70 -3.71
N PRO A 265 33.01 -9.23 -4.96
CA PRO A 265 32.48 -10.04 -6.05
C PRO A 265 33.51 -11.10 -6.48
N ALA A 266 33.12 -12.37 -6.46
CA ALA A 266 33.90 -13.47 -7.03
C ALA A 266 33.61 -13.66 -8.54
N GLU A 267 34.65 -14.16 -9.24
CA GLU A 267 34.82 -14.26 -10.68
C GLU A 267 33.77 -15.10 -11.45
N LYS A 268 33.56 -14.73 -12.72
CA LYS A 268 32.68 -15.39 -13.71
C LYS A 268 33.41 -16.50 -14.48
N PRO A 269 32.70 -17.55 -14.95
CA PRO A 269 32.98 -18.20 -16.24
C PRO A 269 32.12 -17.65 -17.39
N ALA A 270 32.67 -17.77 -18.60
CA ALA A 270 32.35 -17.08 -19.87
C ALA A 270 30.97 -17.38 -20.51
N LYS A 271 30.24 -16.32 -20.96
CA LYS A 271 29.92 -15.88 -22.36
C LYS A 271 28.68 -16.60 -22.97
N ALA A 272 27.62 -15.94 -23.45
CA ALA A 272 27.62 -14.90 -24.48
C ALA A 272 26.43 -13.90 -24.47
N ALA A 273 26.75 -12.70 -24.95
CA ALA A 273 25.94 -11.59 -25.51
C ALA A 273 24.95 -10.82 -24.61
N ALA A 274 25.44 -9.72 -24.02
CA ALA A 274 24.64 -8.60 -23.51
C ALA A 274 25.18 -7.27 -24.08
N ALA A 275 24.27 -6.34 -24.42
CA ALA A 275 24.58 -4.93 -24.63
C ALA A 275 24.65 -4.19 -23.25
N PRO A 276 25.47 -3.14 -23.08
CA PRO A 276 25.89 -2.69 -21.75
C PRO A 276 25.01 -1.60 -21.12
N ALA A 277 25.03 -1.60 -19.78
CA ALA A 277 24.52 -0.56 -18.90
C ALA A 277 25.43 0.70 -18.92
N VAL A 278 24.81 1.89 -18.82
CA VAL A 278 25.48 3.19 -18.91
C VAL A 278 26.12 3.57 -17.55
N SER A 279 27.42 3.83 -17.55
CA SER A 279 28.22 4.34 -16.44
C SER A 279 28.00 5.85 -16.22
N LYS A 280 28.12 6.32 -14.96
CA LYS A 280 28.14 7.77 -14.63
C LYS A 280 29.17 8.50 -15.50
N PRO A 281 28.85 9.68 -16.06
CA PRO A 281 29.77 10.40 -16.92
C PRO A 281 31.02 10.90 -16.16
N ALA A 282 32.19 10.86 -16.81
CA ALA A 282 33.46 11.21 -16.21
C ALA A 282 33.61 12.72 -15.96
N LEU A 283 34.30 13.10 -14.88
CA LEU A 283 34.52 14.51 -14.49
C LEU A 283 35.39 15.31 -15.47
N THR A 284 36.02 14.64 -16.44
CA THR A 284 36.88 15.20 -17.50
C THR A 284 36.16 15.37 -18.85
N ASP A 285 34.84 15.17 -18.89
CA ASP A 285 34.04 15.28 -20.11
C ASP A 285 33.97 16.73 -20.62
N LYS A 286 34.04 16.92 -21.94
CA LYS A 286 33.93 18.22 -22.61
C LYS A 286 32.55 18.86 -22.45
N ASN A 287 31.54 18.06 -22.11
CA ASN A 287 30.17 18.51 -21.90
C ASN A 287 29.84 18.84 -20.43
N ARG A 288 30.83 18.80 -19.53
CA ARG A 288 30.66 19.25 -18.14
C ARG A 288 30.47 20.77 -18.10
N PRO A 289 29.47 21.29 -17.38
CA PRO A 289 29.32 22.74 -17.19
C PRO A 289 30.55 23.36 -16.54
N VAL A 290 30.92 24.57 -16.98
CA VAL A 290 32.05 25.32 -16.41
C VAL A 290 31.74 25.71 -14.95
N GLY A 291 32.50 25.14 -14.02
CA GLY A 291 32.46 25.51 -12.61
C GLY A 291 33.22 26.81 -12.36
N ILE A 292 32.73 27.62 -11.43
CA ILE A 292 33.43 28.80 -10.90
C ILE A 292 33.89 28.50 -9.47
N GLU A 293 34.96 29.18 -9.03
CA GLU A 293 35.31 29.21 -7.61
C GLU A 293 34.21 29.96 -6.83
N LYS A 294 33.95 29.51 -5.60
CA LYS A 294 32.82 29.96 -4.78
C LYS A 294 32.74 31.50 -4.72
N PRO A 295 31.70 32.13 -5.30
CA PRO A 295 31.57 33.59 -5.30
C PRO A 295 31.22 34.11 -3.91
N THR A 296 31.55 35.38 -3.64
CA THR A 296 31.26 36.07 -2.36
C THR A 296 29.75 36.20 -2.07
N ALA A 297 28.90 36.05 -3.10
CA ALA A 297 27.44 36.01 -3.00
C ALA A 297 26.89 34.86 -3.87
N PRO A 298 26.78 33.63 -3.34
CA PRO A 298 26.14 32.52 -4.03
C PRO A 298 24.61 32.67 -4.04
N ASP A 299 23.97 32.24 -5.12
CA ASP A 299 22.51 32.22 -5.24
C ASP A 299 21.92 30.97 -4.55
N ASP A 300 20.70 31.07 -4.00
CA ASP A 300 20.00 29.91 -3.39
C ASP A 300 19.35 29.01 -4.45
N LEU A 301 20.12 28.09 -5.02
CA LEU A 301 19.64 27.22 -6.10
C LEU A 301 18.42 26.38 -5.73
N LYS A 302 18.05 26.28 -4.44
CA LYS A 302 16.82 25.61 -3.99
C LYS A 302 15.55 26.24 -4.56
N LEU A 303 15.58 27.54 -4.88
CA LEU A 303 14.43 28.23 -5.48
C LEU A 303 14.04 27.68 -6.87
N ILE A 304 14.90 26.86 -7.49
CA ILE A 304 14.56 26.08 -8.68
C ILE A 304 13.79 24.83 -8.26
N SER A 305 12.55 24.71 -8.72
CA SER A 305 11.70 23.55 -8.45
C SER A 305 12.37 22.27 -8.95
N GLY A 306 12.76 21.42 -8.00
CA GLY A 306 13.44 20.14 -8.27
C GLY A 306 14.85 20.08 -7.71
N VAL A 307 15.44 21.22 -7.33
CA VAL A 307 16.72 21.32 -6.61
C VAL A 307 16.44 21.34 -5.11
N GLY A 308 16.77 20.25 -4.41
CA GLY A 308 16.72 20.20 -2.94
C GLY A 308 18.10 20.42 -2.32
N PRO A 309 18.22 20.49 -0.98
CA PRO A 309 19.48 20.76 -0.27
C PRO A 309 20.63 19.78 -0.64
N LYS A 310 20.29 18.51 -0.90
CA LYS A 310 21.28 17.49 -1.34
C LYS A 310 21.77 17.74 -2.76
N ILE A 311 20.91 18.23 -3.63
CA ILE A 311 21.23 18.48 -5.04
C ILE A 311 22.05 19.75 -5.15
N GLU A 312 21.67 20.78 -4.41
CA GLU A 312 22.46 22.00 -4.29
C GLU A 312 23.88 21.72 -3.79
N ALA A 313 24.04 20.87 -2.76
CA ALA A 313 25.38 20.48 -2.29
C ALA A 313 26.23 19.86 -3.41
N ILE A 314 25.66 18.97 -4.23
CA ILE A 314 26.36 18.34 -5.36
C ILE A 314 26.66 19.37 -6.47
N LEU A 315 25.74 20.30 -6.74
CA LEU A 315 25.96 21.37 -7.73
C LEU A 315 27.07 22.32 -7.27
N ASN A 316 27.11 22.66 -5.98
CA ASN A 316 28.16 23.46 -5.37
C ASN A 316 29.52 22.75 -5.43
N GLU A 317 29.58 21.44 -5.17
CA GLU A 317 30.80 20.62 -5.36
C GLU A 317 31.26 20.60 -6.82
N LEU A 318 30.33 20.69 -7.77
CA LEU A 318 30.63 20.77 -9.20
C LEU A 318 31.05 22.18 -9.66
N GLY A 319 30.97 23.19 -8.79
CA GLY A 319 31.33 24.58 -9.06
C GLY A 319 30.18 25.45 -9.60
N ILE A 320 28.93 25.02 -9.42
CA ILE A 320 27.73 25.74 -9.87
C ILE A 320 27.08 26.41 -8.67
N PHE A 321 27.14 27.75 -8.61
CA PHE A 321 26.71 28.53 -7.46
C PHE A 321 25.70 29.64 -7.81
N THR A 322 25.39 29.86 -9.09
CA THR A 322 24.55 30.99 -9.54
C THR A 322 23.44 30.57 -10.51
N TYR A 323 22.32 31.29 -10.52
CA TYR A 323 21.24 31.06 -11.49
C TYR A 323 21.69 31.35 -12.93
N ALA A 324 22.61 32.28 -13.11
CA ALA A 324 23.17 32.62 -14.42
C ALA A 324 23.88 31.42 -15.08
N GLN A 325 24.58 30.60 -14.28
CA GLN A 325 25.22 29.37 -14.78
C GLN A 325 24.18 28.35 -15.26
N VAL A 326 23.15 28.07 -14.44
CA VAL A 326 22.09 27.10 -14.77
C VAL A 326 21.25 27.56 -15.96
N ALA A 327 21.00 28.87 -16.08
CA ALA A 327 20.30 29.47 -17.21
C ALA A 327 21.12 29.38 -18.53
N GLY A 328 22.45 29.34 -18.42
CA GLY A 328 23.37 29.28 -19.55
C GLY A 328 23.62 27.87 -20.10
N TRP A 329 23.14 26.81 -19.44
CA TRP A 329 23.41 25.43 -19.84
C TRP A 329 22.80 25.09 -21.21
N LYS A 330 23.65 24.57 -22.10
CA LYS A 330 23.28 23.95 -23.37
C LYS A 330 22.68 22.56 -23.12
N LYS A 331 22.00 22.01 -24.13
CA LYS A 331 21.35 20.67 -24.02
C LYS A 331 22.34 19.59 -23.57
N ALA A 332 23.54 19.56 -24.14
CA ALA A 332 24.59 18.60 -23.77
C ALA A 332 25.06 18.72 -22.30
N GLU A 333 25.10 19.94 -21.76
CA GLU A 333 25.48 20.20 -20.36
C GLU A 333 24.38 19.76 -19.39
N ARG A 334 23.10 19.96 -19.77
CA ARG A 334 21.95 19.47 -19.00
C ARG A 334 21.89 17.95 -18.97
N ASP A 335 22.11 17.32 -20.12
CA ASP A 335 22.09 15.85 -20.24
C ASP A 335 23.26 15.22 -19.46
N TRP A 336 24.41 15.89 -19.42
CA TRP A 336 25.55 15.46 -18.60
C TRP A 336 25.23 15.55 -17.10
N VAL A 337 24.69 16.69 -16.62
CA VAL A 337 24.31 16.86 -15.21
C VAL A 337 23.19 15.90 -14.83
N ASP A 338 22.22 15.66 -15.72
CA ASP A 338 21.14 14.70 -15.51
C ASP A 338 21.67 13.26 -15.40
N GLY A 339 22.61 12.88 -16.26
CA GLY A 339 23.31 11.60 -16.17
C GLY A 339 24.18 11.46 -14.92
N TYR A 340 24.84 12.54 -14.50
CA TYR A 340 25.65 12.57 -13.28
C TYR A 340 24.81 12.44 -12.01
N LEU A 341 23.65 13.11 -11.97
CA LEU A 341 22.67 13.05 -10.89
C LEU A 341 21.72 11.83 -10.99
N ASN A 342 21.84 11.02 -12.05
CA ASN A 342 21.02 9.84 -12.33
C ASN A 342 19.51 10.14 -12.40
N PHE A 343 19.17 11.25 -13.04
CA PHE A 343 17.81 11.82 -13.06
C PHE A 343 16.95 11.45 -14.26
N LYS A 344 17.51 10.76 -15.26
CA LYS A 344 16.77 10.17 -16.40
C LYS A 344 15.83 11.19 -17.09
N GLY A 345 16.32 12.39 -17.37
CA GLY A 345 15.65 13.47 -18.10
C GLY A 345 14.86 14.45 -17.24
N ARG A 346 14.99 14.41 -15.91
CA ARG A 346 14.24 15.29 -15.00
C ARG A 346 14.62 16.75 -15.15
N ILE A 347 15.88 17.06 -15.44
CA ILE A 347 16.35 18.45 -15.55
C ILE A 347 15.65 19.18 -16.71
N GLU A 348 15.40 18.48 -17.82
CA GLU A 348 14.67 19.02 -18.98
C GLU A 348 13.17 19.09 -18.71
N ARG A 349 12.58 18.05 -18.12
CA ARG A 349 11.14 18.01 -17.77
C ARG A 349 10.75 19.09 -16.75
N ASP A 350 11.60 19.32 -15.75
CA ASP A 350 11.38 20.31 -14.71
C ASP A 350 11.86 21.71 -15.16
N ASP A 351 12.28 21.90 -16.42
CA ASP A 351 12.56 23.21 -17.05
C ASP A 351 13.58 24.09 -16.26
N TRP A 352 14.61 23.49 -15.66
CA TRP A 352 15.54 24.20 -14.76
C TRP A 352 16.19 25.44 -15.38
N ALA A 353 16.57 25.38 -16.65
CA ALA A 353 17.19 26.52 -17.35
C ALA A 353 16.23 27.73 -17.49
N LYS A 354 14.92 27.49 -17.71
CA LYS A 354 13.92 28.58 -17.80
C LYS A 354 13.64 29.18 -16.43
N GLN A 355 13.56 28.34 -15.40
CA GLN A 355 13.38 28.77 -14.01
C GLN A 355 14.55 29.62 -13.53
N ALA A 356 15.78 29.15 -13.76
CA ALA A 356 16.99 29.89 -13.44
C ALA A 356 17.07 31.24 -14.18
N LYS A 357 16.62 31.29 -15.45
CA LYS A 357 16.56 32.54 -16.22
C LYS A 357 15.57 33.55 -15.64
N ALA A 358 14.42 33.09 -15.14
CA ALA A 358 13.43 33.95 -14.47
C ALA A 358 13.98 34.50 -13.15
N LEU A 359 14.61 33.64 -12.33
CA LEU A 359 15.23 34.03 -11.06
C LEU A 359 16.41 35.00 -11.26
N ALA A 360 17.24 34.78 -12.28
CA ALA A 360 18.36 35.67 -12.61
C ALA A 360 17.94 37.07 -13.09
N LYS A 361 16.74 37.20 -13.69
CA LYS A 361 16.27 38.47 -14.29
C LYS A 361 15.53 39.37 -13.32
N GLY A 362 14.77 38.80 -12.39
CA GLY A 362 13.93 39.58 -11.47
C GLY A 362 13.55 38.87 -10.17
N GLY A 363 14.32 37.85 -9.78
CA GLY A 363 14.11 37.10 -8.55
C GLY A 363 12.73 36.44 -8.45
N GLU A 364 12.21 36.33 -7.24
CA GLU A 364 10.92 35.67 -6.97
C GLU A 364 9.74 36.35 -7.66
N ALA A 365 9.78 37.67 -7.85
CA ALA A 365 8.69 38.44 -8.46
C ALA A 365 8.51 38.10 -9.96
N GLU A 366 9.60 38.00 -10.71
CA GLU A 366 9.56 37.59 -12.13
C GLU A 366 9.26 36.09 -12.25
N TYR A 367 9.69 35.25 -11.29
CA TYR A 367 9.33 33.84 -11.24
C TYR A 367 7.81 33.63 -11.05
N ILE A 368 7.20 34.34 -10.10
CA ILE A 368 5.74 34.29 -9.86
C ILE A 368 4.97 34.77 -11.08
N LYS A 369 5.46 35.82 -11.76
CA LYS A 369 4.85 36.34 -12.98
C LYS A 369 4.85 35.33 -14.13
N ILE A 370 5.94 34.57 -14.30
CA ILE A 370 6.10 33.63 -15.43
C ILE A 370 5.43 32.28 -15.13
N PHE A 371 5.53 31.78 -13.90
CA PHE A 371 5.09 30.43 -13.54
C PHE A 371 3.81 30.39 -12.68
N GLY A 372 3.26 31.55 -12.29
CA GLY A 372 2.00 31.65 -11.53
C GLY A 372 2.05 31.09 -10.11
N LYS A 373 3.25 30.72 -9.62
CA LYS A 373 3.48 30.09 -8.33
C LYS A 373 4.75 30.64 -7.69
N LYS A 374 4.80 30.63 -6.36
CA LYS A 374 6.03 30.99 -5.63
C LYS A 374 7.14 29.97 -5.93
N PRO A 375 8.40 30.42 -6.09
CA PRO A 375 9.53 29.50 -6.07
C PRO A 375 9.56 28.77 -4.72
N ARG A 376 10.02 27.51 -4.71
CA ARG A 376 9.81 26.58 -3.59
C ARG A 376 11.08 26.34 -2.81
#